data_AF-A0A1Q3C8I6-F1
#
_entry.id   AF-A0A1Q3C8I6-F1
#
_cell.length_a   1.000
_cell.length_b   1.000
_cell.length_c   1.000
_cell.angle_alpha   90.00
_cell.angle_beta   90.00
_cell.angle_gamma   90.00
#
_symmetry.space_group_name_H-M   'P 1'
#
loop_
_entity.id
_entity.type
_entity.pdbx_description
1 polymer ?
#
loop_
_entity_poly.entity_id
_entity_poly.type
_entity_poly.pdbx_seq_one_letter_code
_entity_poly.pdbx_strand_id
1 'polypeptide(L)'
;MDAPTINRQALAYVRICVDMFAASLFPSTILLDLDEGATTVVGVEYPRKPQACTLCKVFDHANKSCPKAVRREWLPKQVVEASRKLDDAEGWIRIKRKKPQVMTVPATPPVRDQDVTPDSEPELSR
;
A
#
# COMPACT_ATOMS: atom_id res chain seq x y z
N MET A 1 -32.74 5.32 29.25
CA MET A 1 -31.48 4.83 29.83
C MET A 1 -31.69 3.38 30.22
N ASP A 2 -30.71 2.54 29.97
CA ASP A 2 -30.67 1.12 30.34
C ASP A 2 -30.31 0.92 31.83
N ALA A 3 -30.76 -0.20 32.42
CA ALA A 3 -30.64 -0.47 33.85
C ALA A 3 -29.19 -0.44 34.41
N PRO A 4 -28.17 -0.96 33.70
CA PRO A 4 -26.77 -0.89 34.19
C PRO A 4 -26.26 0.56 34.28
N THR A 5 -26.63 1.38 33.29
CA THR A 5 -26.29 2.81 33.24
C THR A 5 -26.96 3.59 34.37
N ILE A 6 -28.21 3.26 34.70
CA ILE A 6 -28.94 3.86 35.84
C ILE A 6 -28.28 3.46 37.16
N ASN A 7 -27.91 2.19 37.30
CA ASN A 7 -27.35 1.63 38.53
C ASN A 7 -25.84 1.82 38.68
N ARG A 8 -25.17 2.48 37.73
CA ARG A 8 -23.71 2.69 37.68
C ARG A 8 -22.91 1.39 37.87
N GLN A 9 -23.46 0.27 37.41
CA GLN A 9 -22.82 -1.03 37.51
C GLN A 9 -21.85 -1.23 36.35
N ALA A 10 -20.62 -1.67 36.65
CA ALA A 10 -19.66 -2.04 35.63
C ALA A 10 -20.08 -3.37 34.99
N LEU A 11 -20.27 -3.37 33.67
CA LEU A 11 -20.53 -4.61 32.93
C LEU A 11 -19.22 -5.37 32.75
N ALA A 12 -19.12 -6.55 33.33
CA ALA A 12 -18.06 -7.51 33.05
C ALA A 12 -18.44 -8.32 31.81
N TYR A 13 -17.69 -8.14 30.72
CA TYR A 13 -17.88 -8.91 29.50
C TYR A 13 -16.52 -9.38 28.95
N VAL A 14 -16.50 -10.58 28.39
CA VAL A 14 -15.34 -11.13 27.69
C VAL A 14 -15.30 -10.56 26.27
N ARG A 15 -14.09 -10.28 25.78
CA ARG A 15 -13.86 -9.87 24.39
C ARG A 15 -13.14 -10.99 23.66
N ILE A 16 -13.60 -11.30 22.46
CA ILE A 16 -13.00 -12.32 21.59
C ILE A 16 -12.57 -11.62 20.30
N CYS A 17 -11.37 -11.93 19.81
CA CYS A 17 -10.89 -11.47 18.51
C CYS A 17 -11.23 -12.53 17.46
N VAL A 18 -11.81 -12.11 16.35
CA VAL A 18 -12.15 -12.99 15.22
C VAL A 18 -11.41 -12.48 14.00
N ASP A 19 -10.46 -13.28 13.53
CA ASP A 19 -9.75 -12.99 12.30
C ASP A 19 -10.60 -13.43 11.10
N MET A 20 -10.77 -12.51 10.16
CA MET A 20 -11.51 -12.75 8.93
C MET A 20 -10.86 -12.02 7.77
N PHE A 21 -10.94 -12.60 6.58
CA PHE A 21 -10.46 -11.95 5.37
C PHE A 21 -11.25 -10.66 5.12
N ALA A 22 -10.57 -9.62 4.63
CA ALA A 22 -11.23 -8.38 4.23
C ALA A 22 -12.19 -8.53 3.02
N ALA A 23 -12.10 -9.66 2.32
CA ALA A 23 -13.04 -10.08 1.29
C ALA A 23 -14.25 -10.86 1.85
N SER A 24 -14.22 -11.23 3.13
CA SER A 24 -15.26 -12.01 3.80
C SER A 24 -16.54 -11.21 3.91
N LEU A 25 -17.65 -11.93 3.89
CA LEU A 25 -18.91 -11.38 4.37
C LEU A 25 -18.82 -11.23 5.89
N PHE A 26 -19.46 -10.19 6.43
CA PHE A 26 -19.57 -9.96 7.87
C PHE A 26 -20.76 -10.79 8.39
N PRO A 27 -20.54 -11.95 9.03
CA PRO A 27 -21.61 -12.83 9.44
C PRO A 27 -22.47 -12.16 10.53
N SER A 28 -23.78 -12.40 10.50
CA SER A 28 -24.71 -11.93 11.53
C SER A 28 -24.74 -12.84 12.77
N THR A 29 -24.13 -14.02 12.68
CA THR A 29 -24.07 -15.02 13.75
C THR A 29 -22.73 -15.74 13.76
N ILE A 30 -22.26 -16.11 14.95
CA ILE A 30 -21.06 -16.94 15.15
C ILE A 30 -21.46 -18.13 16.03
N LEU A 31 -20.98 -19.32 15.65
CA LEU A 31 -21.05 -20.51 16.50
C LEU A 31 -19.87 -20.50 17.45
N LEU A 32 -20.16 -20.55 18.75
CA LEU A 32 -19.18 -20.73 19.81
C LEU A 32 -19.31 -22.15 20.32
N ASP A 33 -18.22 -22.90 20.26
CA ASP A 33 -18.12 -24.19 20.95
C ASP A 33 -17.71 -23.91 22.39
N LEU A 34 -18.62 -24.12 23.33
CA LEU A 34 -18.32 -24.16 24.75
C LEU A 34 -18.08 -25.64 25.03
N ASP A 35 -16.92 -25.92 25.61
CA ASP A 35 -16.40 -27.27 25.85
C ASP A 35 -17.49 -28.26 26.30
N GLU A 36 -17.28 -29.56 26.08
CA GLU A 36 -18.26 -30.61 26.44
C GLU A 36 -19.48 -30.70 25.49
N GLY A 37 -19.31 -30.26 24.24
CA GLY A 37 -20.29 -30.42 23.15
C GLY A 37 -21.42 -29.39 23.18
N ALA A 38 -21.28 -28.35 23.99
CA ALA A 38 -22.26 -27.27 24.11
C ALA A 38 -21.96 -26.16 23.10
N THR A 39 -22.53 -26.24 21.89
CA THR A 39 -22.43 -25.13 20.94
C THR A 39 -23.52 -24.08 21.18
N THR A 40 -23.16 -22.80 21.21
CA THR A 40 -24.12 -21.69 21.24
C THR A 40 -23.99 -20.80 20.01
N VAL A 41 -25.10 -20.23 19.57
CA VAL A 41 -25.12 -19.27 18.46
C VAL A 41 -25.25 -17.87 19.04
N VAL A 42 -24.26 -17.03 18.76
CA VAL A 42 -24.25 -15.63 19.20
C VAL A 42 -24.54 -14.72 18.02
N GLY A 43 -25.52 -13.83 18.20
CA GLY A 43 -25.81 -12.76 17.24
C GLY A 43 -24.71 -11.70 17.26
N VAL A 44 -24.28 -11.28 16.06
CA VAL A 44 -23.24 -10.26 15.89
C VAL A 44 -23.85 -8.96 15.39
N GLU A 45 -23.68 -7.91 16.18
CA GLU A 45 -24.00 -6.54 15.78
C GLU A 45 -22.71 -5.76 15.57
N TYR A 46 -22.65 -4.98 14.49
CA TYR A 46 -21.47 -4.18 14.14
C TYR A 46 -21.80 -2.69 14.25
N PRO A 47 -21.30 -1.98 15.27
CA PRO A 47 -21.56 -0.55 15.43
C PRO A 47 -21.06 0.29 14.24
N ARG A 48 -19.93 -0.09 13.66
CA ARG A 48 -19.37 0.50 12.44
C ARG A 48 -18.63 -0.56 11.62
N LYS A 49 -19.20 -0.94 10.48
CA LYS A 49 -18.53 -1.86 9.54
C LYS A 49 -17.45 -1.12 8.75
N PRO A 50 -16.19 -1.55 8.80
CA PRO A 50 -15.12 -0.92 8.03
C PRO A 50 -15.36 -1.15 6.53
N GLN A 51 -15.05 -0.13 5.72
CA GLN A 51 -15.16 -0.22 4.26
C GLN A 51 -13.92 -0.91 3.70
N ALA A 52 -14.11 -2.03 2.99
CA ALA A 52 -13.03 -2.67 2.24
C ALA A 52 -12.86 -2.00 0.87
N CYS A 53 -11.63 -1.84 0.42
CA CYS A 53 -11.35 -1.45 -0.95
C CYS A 53 -11.84 -2.55 -1.93
N THR A 54 -12.71 -2.21 -2.86
CA THR A 54 -13.26 -3.13 -3.87
C THR A 54 -12.20 -3.66 -4.86
N LEU A 55 -11.09 -2.95 -5.04
CA LEU A 55 -10.05 -3.30 -6.03
C LEU A 55 -9.01 -4.27 -5.47
N CYS A 56 -8.62 -4.10 -4.21
CA CYS A 56 -7.56 -4.90 -3.59
C CYS A 56 -8.02 -5.70 -2.37
N LYS A 57 -9.27 -5.49 -1.91
CA LYS A 57 -9.91 -6.16 -0.79
C LYS A 57 -9.13 -6.04 0.52
N VAL A 58 -8.72 -4.83 0.89
CA VAL A 58 -8.14 -4.48 2.20
C VAL A 58 -8.84 -3.27 2.81
N PHE A 59 -8.75 -3.05 4.12
CA PHE A 59 -9.47 -1.98 4.83
C PHE A 59 -8.73 -0.62 4.91
N ASP A 60 -7.43 -0.58 4.59
CA ASP A 60 -6.56 0.56 4.91
C ASP A 60 -6.74 1.80 4.01
N HIS A 61 -7.61 1.74 3.00
CA HIS A 61 -7.80 2.87 2.08
C HIS A 61 -9.12 2.81 1.30
N ALA A 62 -9.52 3.97 0.77
CA ALA A 62 -10.66 4.09 -0.13
C ALA A 62 -10.29 3.66 -1.57
N ASN A 63 -11.29 3.26 -2.37
CA ASN A 63 -11.10 2.85 -3.77
C ASN A 63 -10.28 3.85 -4.61
N LYS A 64 -10.47 5.15 -4.40
CA LYS A 64 -9.79 6.24 -5.12
C LYS A 64 -8.29 6.32 -4.87
N SER A 65 -7.83 5.87 -3.70
CA SER A 65 -6.42 5.87 -3.29
C SER A 65 -5.81 4.47 -3.36
N CYS A 66 -6.51 3.51 -3.98
CA CYS A 66 -6.00 2.16 -4.09
C CYS A 66 -4.76 2.13 -4.99
N PRO A 67 -3.65 1.51 -4.58
CA PRO A 67 -2.47 1.34 -5.43
C PRO A 67 -2.76 0.45 -6.65
N LYS A 68 -3.77 -0.43 -6.57
CA LYS A 68 -4.25 -1.22 -7.72
C LYS A 68 -5.22 -0.45 -8.61
N ALA A 69 -5.66 0.74 -8.23
CA ALA A 69 -6.50 1.56 -9.10
C ALA A 69 -5.70 2.00 -10.31
N VAL A 70 -6.18 1.65 -11.50
CA VAL A 70 -5.64 2.19 -12.75
C VAL A 70 -5.96 3.68 -12.79
N ARG A 71 -5.00 4.50 -12.37
CA ARG A 71 -5.09 5.96 -12.53
C ARG A 71 -5.05 6.29 -14.02
N ARG A 72 -6.09 6.99 -14.49
CA ARG A 72 -6.02 7.73 -15.75
C ARG A 72 -5.08 8.90 -15.50
N GLU A 73 -3.83 8.74 -15.92
CA GLU A 73 -2.87 9.82 -15.85
C GLU A 73 -3.03 10.70 -17.07
N TRP A 74 -3.09 12.00 -16.84
CA TRP A 74 -3.07 12.95 -17.95
C TRP A 74 -1.67 12.94 -18.55
N LEU A 75 -1.56 12.44 -19.77
CA LEU A 75 -0.31 12.44 -20.51
C LEU A 75 -0.22 13.73 -21.33
N PRO A 76 0.95 14.39 -21.37
CA PRO A 76 1.17 15.54 -22.24
C PRO A 76 0.78 15.22 -23.69
N LYS A 77 0.15 16.17 -24.36
CA LYS A 77 -0.39 16.00 -25.72
C LYS A 77 0.65 15.44 -26.71
N GLN A 78 1.91 15.88 -26.62
CA GLN A 78 3.01 15.39 -27.45
C GLN A 78 3.27 13.88 -27.26
N VAL A 79 3.17 13.36 -26.03
CA VAL A 79 3.36 11.93 -25.74
C VAL A 79 2.18 11.11 -26.27
N VAL A 80 0.97 11.67 -26.20
CA VAL A 80 -0.25 11.08 -26.75
C VAL A 80 -0.16 10.98 -28.27
N GLU A 81 0.22 12.06 -28.94
CA GLU A 81 0.40 12.11 -30.40
C GLU A 81 1.48 11.14 -30.88
N ALA A 82 2.63 11.08 -30.19
CA ALA A 82 3.69 10.14 -30.51
C ALA A 82 3.29 8.65 -30.36
N SER A 83 2.20 8.38 -29.64
CA SER A 83 1.68 7.03 -29.43
C SER A 83 0.49 6.67 -30.33
N ARG A 84 -0.02 7.61 -31.16
CA ARG A 84 -1.13 7.35 -32.09
C ARG A 84 -0.68 6.43 -33.24
N LYS A 85 -1.51 5.45 -33.55
CA LYS A 85 -1.41 4.59 -34.74
C LYS A 85 -2.45 5.02 -35.78
N LEU A 86 -2.18 4.72 -37.05
CA LEU A 86 -3.09 5.02 -38.16
C LEU A 86 -4.48 4.37 -37.99
N ASP A 87 -4.55 3.20 -37.34
CA ASP A 87 -5.79 2.47 -37.10
C ASP A 87 -6.57 2.95 -35.85
N ASP A 88 -6.03 3.91 -35.09
CA ASP A 88 -6.71 4.42 -33.90
C ASP A 88 -7.90 5.31 -34.31
N ALA A 89 -9.12 4.89 -33.96
CA ALA A 89 -10.33 5.67 -34.22
C ALA A 89 -10.30 7.04 -33.51
N GLU A 90 -10.90 8.06 -34.15
CA GLU A 90 -11.00 9.41 -33.58
C GLU A 90 -11.75 9.35 -32.23
N GLY A 91 -11.07 9.76 -31.15
CA GLY A 91 -11.65 9.83 -29.81
C GLY A 91 -10.80 9.20 -28.70
N TRP A 92 -10.39 7.93 -28.82
CA TRP A 92 -9.70 7.22 -27.72
C TRP A 92 -8.54 6.33 -28.21
N ILE A 93 -7.32 6.60 -27.72
CA ILE A 93 -6.15 5.76 -27.97
C ILE A 93 -5.72 4.99 -26.71
N ARG A 94 -5.36 3.70 -26.85
CA ARG A 94 -4.87 2.87 -25.73
C ARG A 94 -3.34 2.88 -25.70
N ILE A 95 -2.77 3.72 -24.83
CA ILE A 95 -1.32 3.80 -24.65
C ILE A 95 -0.86 2.71 -23.67
N LYS A 96 -0.01 1.78 -24.12
CA LYS A 96 0.69 0.85 -23.23
C LYS A 96 1.94 1.55 -22.66
N ARG A 97 2.01 1.69 -21.35
CA ARG A 97 3.21 2.22 -20.69
C ARG A 97 4.42 1.33 -20.99
N LYS A 98 5.47 1.93 -21.52
CA LYS A 98 6.81 1.31 -21.56
C LYS A 98 7.31 1.24 -20.11
N LYS A 99 7.87 0.09 -19.69
CA LYS A 99 8.46 -0.05 -18.35
C LYS A 99 9.42 1.12 -18.09
N PRO A 100 9.41 1.75 -16.90
CA PRO A 100 10.40 2.77 -16.60
C PRO A 100 11.77 2.10 -16.70
N GLN A 101 12.59 2.54 -17.66
CA GLN A 101 14.02 2.30 -17.58
C GLN A 101 14.45 3.02 -16.31
N VAL A 102 14.91 2.28 -15.31
CA VAL A 102 15.57 2.86 -14.13
C VAL A 102 16.76 3.64 -14.69
N MET A 103 16.65 4.97 -14.72
CA MET A 103 17.79 5.82 -15.03
C MET A 103 18.74 5.70 -13.85
N THR A 104 19.76 4.86 -14.00
CA THR A 104 20.95 4.89 -13.16
C THR A 104 21.58 6.28 -13.32
N VAL A 105 21.52 7.07 -12.25
CA VAL A 105 22.20 8.36 -12.14
C VAL A 105 23.70 8.09 -12.27
N PRO A 106 24.45 8.75 -13.18
CA PRO A 106 25.90 8.62 -13.19
C PRO A 106 26.45 9.35 -11.97
N ALA A 107 27.22 8.63 -11.16
CA ALA A 107 27.97 9.19 -10.05
C ALA A 107 28.99 10.23 -10.55
N THR A 108 29.04 11.35 -9.84
CA THR A 108 30.01 12.45 -9.93
C THR A 108 31.46 11.92 -9.96
N PRO A 109 32.37 12.44 -10.79
CA PRO A 109 33.77 12.01 -10.78
C PRO A 109 34.50 12.54 -9.52
N PRO A 110 35.49 11.80 -9.00
CA PRO A 110 36.24 12.21 -7.83
C PRO A 110 37.25 13.32 -8.18
N VAL A 111 37.45 14.20 -7.20
CA VAL A 111 38.48 15.24 -7.17
C VAL A 111 39.86 14.59 -7.30
N ARG A 112 40.70 15.17 -8.16
CA ARG A 112 42.04 14.72 -8.50
C ARG A 112 43.03 15.23 -7.45
N ASP A 113 43.55 14.33 -6.62
CA ASP A 113 44.74 14.56 -5.78
C ASP A 113 45.94 14.93 -6.66
N GLN A 114 46.71 15.93 -6.24
CA GLN A 114 48.00 16.28 -6.85
C GLN A 114 49.11 15.58 -6.08
N ASP A 115 49.79 14.68 -6.77
CA ASP A 115 51.05 14.05 -6.40
C ASP A 115 52.12 15.07 -5.99
N VAL A 116 52.69 14.84 -4.80
CA VAL A 116 53.99 15.37 -4.38
C VAL A 116 55.07 14.53 -5.06
N THR A 117 55.96 15.21 -5.78
CA THR A 117 57.10 14.68 -6.54
C THR A 117 58.13 13.91 -5.68
N PRO A 118 58.74 12.82 -6.18
CA PRO A 118 59.90 12.21 -5.53
C PRO A 118 61.24 12.60 -6.19
N ASP A 119 62.23 12.66 -5.31
CA ASP A 119 63.68 12.43 -5.46
C ASP A 119 64.55 13.28 -6.40
N SER A 120 65.52 13.99 -5.78
CA SER A 120 66.93 13.92 -6.19
C SER A 120 67.85 14.30 -5.01
N GLU A 121 68.61 13.33 -4.51
CA GLU A 121 69.83 13.53 -3.72
C GLU A 121 70.92 14.21 -4.58
N PRO A 122 71.87 14.94 -3.97
CA PRO A 122 73.26 14.50 -4.16
C PRO A 122 74.15 14.67 -2.91
N GLU A 123 74.85 13.58 -2.59
CA GLU A 123 76.23 13.42 -2.12
C GLU A 123 77.13 14.66 -1.84
N LEU A 124 77.80 14.55 -0.67
CA LEU A 124 79.19 14.90 -0.34
C LEU A 124 79.58 16.36 0.04
N SER A 125 79.93 16.57 1.32
CA SER A 125 81.25 17.11 1.72
C SER A 125 81.48 17.14 3.24
N ARG A 126 82.52 16.39 3.66
CA ARG A 126 83.46 16.56 4.81
C ARG A 126 82.96 16.79 6.23
#